data_AF-A0A2G1W5F1-F1
#
_entry.id   AF-A0A2G1W5F1-F1
#
_cell.length_a   1.000
_cell.length_b   1.000
_cell.length_c   1.000
_cell.angle_alpha   90.00
_cell.angle_beta   90.00
_cell.angle_gamma   90.00
#
_symmetry.space_group_name_H-M   'P 1'
#
loop_
_entity.id
_entity.type
_entity.pdbx_description
1 polymer ?
#
loop_
_entity_poly.entity_id
_entity_poly.type
_entity_poly.pdbx_seq_one_letter_code
_entity_poly.pdbx_strand_id
1 'polypeptide(L)'
;MSTTETPDAPLENTNTSLMRMILSLHGTQQQAFIAALTECSDQLRANSERLMAIIEDPESLSGDKGRAWHTLLDQFRLLPDTEGRYGMDLAQSEAGAAEKFPVLQAEVEKMDSQEAQFADRLRAIMKAKHITQKQLAERIECTQPAISQMLNRKCRPQRVTLEKIAVALQVDIRELWPDIEVVDYLDSVVDFGRDGQVMSEEMANALRDDSQSQSASRGKRLPSWKEAKQNGE
;
A
#
# COMPACT_ATOMS: atom_id res chain seq x y z
N MET A 1 55.68 -24.34 0.96
CA MET A 1 55.07 -24.16 -0.37
C MET A 1 53.63 -24.63 -0.31
N SER A 2 52.68 -23.68 -0.40
CA SER A 2 51.40 -23.80 -1.11
C SER A 2 50.49 -22.67 -0.64
N THR A 3 50.53 -21.58 -1.39
CA THR A 3 49.57 -20.50 -1.42
C THR A 3 48.33 -21.00 -2.15
N THR A 4 47.17 -21.02 -1.48
CA THR A 4 45.88 -21.17 -2.18
C THR A 4 45.22 -19.80 -2.22
N GLU A 5 45.41 -19.13 -3.35
CA GLU A 5 44.65 -17.96 -3.77
C GLU A 5 43.17 -18.35 -3.92
N THR A 6 42.29 -17.55 -3.32
CA THR A 6 40.86 -17.57 -3.62
C THR A 6 40.64 -16.66 -4.84
N PRO A 7 39.98 -17.13 -5.92
CA PRO A 7 39.67 -16.26 -7.05
C PRO A 7 38.49 -15.36 -6.67
N ASP A 8 38.73 -14.05 -6.72
CA ASP A 8 37.68 -13.03 -6.78
C ASP A 8 36.79 -13.33 -7.99
N ALA A 9 35.52 -13.64 -7.74
CA ALA A 9 34.53 -13.74 -8.80
C ALA A 9 34.29 -12.32 -9.36
N PRO A 10 34.54 -12.06 -10.66
CA PRO A 10 34.51 -10.71 -11.19
C PRO A 10 33.07 -10.18 -11.24
N LEU A 11 32.89 -8.90 -10.96
CA LEU A 11 31.71 -8.06 -11.22
C LEU A 11 31.36 -7.95 -12.74
N GLU A 12 31.80 -8.88 -13.57
CA GLU A 12 31.73 -8.77 -15.04
C GLU A 12 30.33 -9.06 -15.61
N ASN A 13 29.42 -9.69 -14.85
CA ASN A 13 28.11 -10.12 -15.36
C ASN A 13 26.96 -9.11 -15.20
N THR A 14 27.11 -8.10 -14.33
CA THR A 14 26.05 -7.08 -14.11
C THR A 14 25.91 -6.10 -15.26
N ASN A 15 27.01 -5.80 -15.95
CA ASN A 15 27.00 -4.95 -17.15
C ASN A 15 26.26 -5.62 -18.33
N THR A 16 26.34 -6.95 -18.44
CA THR A 16 25.65 -7.73 -19.48
C THR A 16 24.13 -7.72 -19.26
N SER A 17 23.72 -7.73 -17.99
CA SER A 17 22.32 -7.67 -17.54
C SER A 17 21.60 -6.40 -17.97
N LEU A 18 22.21 -5.29 -17.59
CA LEU A 18 21.72 -3.94 -17.86
C LEU A 18 21.71 -3.68 -19.38
N MET A 19 22.71 -4.16 -20.11
CA MET A 19 22.75 -4.07 -21.56
C MET A 19 21.64 -4.89 -22.24
N ARG A 20 21.36 -6.11 -21.78
CA ARG A 20 20.27 -6.94 -22.34
C ARG A 20 18.90 -6.30 -22.11
N MET A 21 18.72 -5.70 -20.94
CA MET A 21 17.52 -4.93 -20.59
C MET A 21 17.37 -3.68 -21.45
N ILE A 22 18.43 -2.88 -21.58
CA ILE A 22 18.50 -1.71 -22.47
C ILE A 22 18.13 -2.08 -23.90
N LEU A 23 18.63 -3.21 -24.40
CA LEU A 23 18.38 -3.68 -25.77
C LEU A 23 16.95 -4.22 -25.97
N SER A 24 16.26 -4.59 -24.89
CA SER A 24 14.83 -4.95 -24.93
C SER A 24 13.91 -3.73 -24.99
N LEU A 25 14.39 -2.56 -24.60
CA LEU A 25 13.67 -1.29 -24.74
C LEU A 25 13.89 -0.75 -26.15
N HIS A 26 12.84 -0.23 -26.79
CA HIS A 26 12.90 0.25 -28.17
C HIS A 26 12.74 1.77 -28.25
N GLY A 27 13.46 2.39 -29.19
CA GLY A 27 13.29 3.79 -29.55
C GLY A 27 13.59 4.77 -28.41
N THR A 28 12.64 5.67 -28.12
CA THR A 28 12.80 6.74 -27.11
C THR A 28 12.89 6.22 -25.68
N GLN A 29 12.37 5.03 -25.40
CA GLN A 29 12.42 4.40 -24.07
C GLN A 29 13.85 4.00 -23.67
N GLN A 30 14.64 3.54 -24.64
CA GLN A 30 16.04 3.19 -24.42
C GLN A 30 16.88 4.42 -24.03
N GLN A 31 16.65 5.55 -24.71
CA GLN A 31 17.32 6.81 -24.42
C GLN A 31 16.90 7.38 -23.06
N ALA A 32 15.61 7.35 -22.74
CA ALA A 32 15.08 7.79 -21.46
C ALA A 32 15.63 6.96 -20.29
N PHE A 33 15.75 5.65 -20.47
CA PHE A 33 16.30 4.76 -19.45
C PHE A 33 17.79 4.99 -19.21
N ILE A 34 18.59 5.12 -20.28
CA ILE A 34 20.02 5.42 -20.16
C ILE A 34 20.21 6.78 -19.46
N ALA A 35 19.48 7.81 -19.88
CA ALA A 35 19.52 9.11 -19.24
C ALA A 35 19.18 9.02 -17.74
N ALA A 36 18.08 8.34 -17.40
CA ALA A 36 17.64 8.19 -16.02
C ALA A 36 18.64 7.38 -15.16
N LEU A 37 19.28 6.34 -15.71
CA LEU A 37 20.36 5.60 -15.03
C LEU A 37 21.60 6.46 -14.79
N THR A 38 21.97 7.31 -15.75
CA THR A 38 23.14 8.19 -15.63
C THR A 38 22.90 9.34 -14.65
N GLU A 39 21.67 9.84 -14.57
CA GLU A 39 21.28 10.98 -13.73
C GLU A 39 20.84 10.56 -12.33
N CYS A 40 20.56 9.27 -12.09
CA CYS A 40 20.12 8.79 -10.78
C CYS A 40 21.24 8.75 -9.74
N SER A 41 20.83 8.80 -8.46
CA SER A 41 21.74 8.66 -7.33
C SER A 41 22.33 7.25 -7.23
N ASP A 42 23.50 7.14 -6.58
CA ASP A 42 24.18 5.85 -6.36
C ASP A 42 23.27 4.85 -5.63
N GLN A 43 22.44 5.32 -4.70
CA GLN A 43 21.47 4.48 -4.00
C GLN A 43 20.40 3.92 -4.94
N LEU A 44 19.91 4.74 -5.88
CA LEU A 44 18.92 4.32 -6.87
C LEU A 44 19.53 3.34 -7.87
N ARG A 45 20.78 3.59 -8.28
CA ARG A 45 21.57 2.70 -9.13
C ARG A 45 21.79 1.34 -8.48
N ALA A 46 22.24 1.32 -7.23
CA ALA A 46 22.44 0.09 -6.47
C ALA A 46 21.12 -0.69 -6.25
N ASN A 47 20.00 -0.01 -6.03
CA ASN A 47 18.69 -0.66 -5.96
C ASN A 47 18.28 -1.27 -7.31
N SER A 48 18.58 -0.58 -8.41
CA SER A 48 18.31 -1.06 -9.77
C SER A 48 19.10 -2.32 -10.07
N GLU A 49 20.40 -2.33 -9.74
CA GLU A 49 21.27 -3.49 -9.91
C GLU A 49 20.74 -4.72 -9.16
N ARG A 50 20.18 -4.53 -7.95
CA ARG A 50 19.54 -5.63 -7.18
C ARG A 50 18.30 -6.18 -7.87
N LEU A 51 17.43 -5.31 -8.39
CA LEU A 51 16.24 -5.74 -9.12
C LEU A 51 16.61 -6.45 -10.43
N MET A 52 17.66 -6.00 -11.12
CA MET A 52 18.19 -6.67 -12.31
C MET A 52 18.74 -8.06 -11.98
N ALA A 53 19.45 -8.22 -10.87
CA ALA A 53 19.94 -9.51 -10.42
C ALA A 53 18.81 -10.52 -10.20
N ILE A 54 17.66 -10.09 -9.65
CA ILE A 54 16.46 -10.95 -9.50
C ILE A 54 15.86 -11.34 -10.86
N ILE A 55 15.85 -10.43 -11.82
CA ILE A 55 15.29 -10.69 -13.15
C ILE A 55 16.11 -11.75 -13.90
N GLU A 56 17.43 -11.67 -13.79
CA GLU A 56 18.34 -12.55 -14.51
C GLU A 56 18.65 -13.87 -13.83
N ASP A 57 18.47 -13.94 -12.53
CA ASP A 57 18.67 -15.17 -11.79
C ASP A 57 17.74 -16.27 -12.34
N PRO A 58 18.27 -17.35 -12.95
CA PRO A 58 17.45 -18.41 -13.52
C PRO A 58 16.59 -19.11 -12.46
N GLU A 59 17.03 -19.13 -11.20
CA GLU A 59 16.34 -19.74 -10.07
C GLU A 59 15.22 -18.85 -9.49
N SER A 60 15.21 -17.56 -9.84
CA SER A 60 14.17 -16.64 -9.38
C SER A 60 12.81 -16.97 -10.00
N LEU A 61 11.77 -16.93 -9.16
CA LEU A 61 10.40 -17.25 -9.53
C LEU A 61 9.86 -16.24 -10.55
N SER A 62 8.99 -16.70 -11.45
CA SER A 62 8.37 -15.85 -12.48
C SER A 62 7.63 -14.64 -11.90
N GLY A 63 6.99 -14.79 -10.73
CA GLY A 63 6.32 -13.71 -10.01
C GLY A 63 7.29 -12.66 -9.46
N ASP A 64 8.47 -13.07 -8.98
CA ASP A 64 9.51 -12.15 -8.49
C ASP A 64 10.17 -11.39 -9.64
N LYS A 65 10.42 -12.07 -10.76
CA LYS A 65 10.91 -11.44 -11.99
C LYS A 65 9.94 -10.39 -12.50
N GLY A 66 8.64 -10.70 -12.51
CA GLY A 66 7.59 -9.75 -12.88
C GLY A 66 7.51 -8.53 -11.96
N ARG A 67 7.58 -8.74 -10.64
CA ARG A 67 7.59 -7.64 -9.66
C ARG A 67 8.83 -6.76 -9.80
N ALA A 68 10.01 -7.37 -9.86
CA ALA A 68 11.27 -6.63 -10.03
C ALA A 68 11.28 -5.81 -11.32
N TRP A 69 10.70 -6.36 -12.40
CA TRP A 69 10.50 -5.66 -13.66
C TRP A 69 9.58 -4.45 -13.53
N HIS A 70 8.40 -4.62 -12.95
CA HIS A 70 7.47 -3.51 -12.74
C HIS A 70 8.04 -2.42 -11.82
N THR A 71 8.77 -2.80 -10.77
CA THR A 71 9.45 -1.85 -9.88
C THR A 71 10.52 -1.06 -10.62
N LEU A 72 11.33 -1.70 -11.48
CA LEU A 72 12.31 -0.98 -12.31
C LEU A 72 11.65 0.02 -13.26
N LEU A 73 10.56 -0.40 -13.93
CA LEU A 73 9.82 0.46 -14.85
C LEU A 73 9.21 1.68 -14.15
N ASP A 74 8.69 1.49 -12.95
CA ASP A 74 8.14 2.57 -12.11
C ASP A 74 9.25 3.51 -11.61
N GLN A 75 10.34 2.92 -11.11
CA GLN A 75 11.51 3.65 -10.58
C GLN A 75 12.13 4.59 -11.62
N PHE A 76 12.21 4.14 -12.88
CA PHE A 76 12.75 4.93 -13.99
C PHE A 76 11.68 5.63 -14.81
N ARG A 77 10.40 5.52 -14.42
CA ARG A 77 9.28 6.18 -15.10
C ARG A 77 9.31 5.91 -16.61
N LEU A 78 9.43 4.64 -17.00
CA LEU A 78 9.54 4.26 -18.42
C LEU A 78 8.20 3.96 -19.08
N LEU A 79 7.15 3.82 -18.27
CA LEU A 79 5.77 3.64 -18.73
C LEU A 79 4.95 4.85 -18.29
N PRO A 80 4.95 5.95 -19.07
CA PRO A 80 3.93 6.96 -18.88
C PRO A 80 2.55 6.39 -19.20
N ASP A 81 1.51 6.97 -18.62
CA ASP A 81 0.15 6.74 -19.08
C ASP A 81 -0.03 7.19 -20.55
N THR A 82 -1.22 6.99 -21.10
CA THR A 82 -1.57 7.39 -22.48
C THR A 82 -1.36 8.88 -22.77
N GLU A 83 -1.13 9.70 -21.75
CA GLU A 83 -0.94 11.14 -21.83
C GLU A 83 0.48 11.59 -21.43
N GLY A 84 1.43 10.66 -21.25
CA GLY A 84 2.80 11.04 -20.89
C GLY A 84 3.00 11.34 -19.40
N ARG A 85 1.98 11.12 -18.56
CA ARG A 85 2.00 11.43 -17.13
C ARG A 85 2.40 10.19 -16.33
N TYR A 86 3.11 10.44 -15.22
CA TYR A 86 3.61 9.38 -14.34
C TYR A 86 2.81 9.38 -13.04
N GLY A 87 2.37 8.19 -12.62
CA GLY A 87 1.44 7.98 -11.51
C GLY A 87 0.01 7.77 -12.01
N MET A 88 -0.74 6.91 -11.32
CA MET A 88 -2.18 6.81 -11.56
C MET A 88 -2.87 8.04 -10.96
N ASP A 89 -3.48 8.88 -11.79
CA ASP A 89 -4.44 9.85 -11.31
C ASP A 89 -5.63 9.10 -10.69
N LEU A 90 -5.85 9.30 -9.39
CA LEU A 90 -6.89 8.60 -8.65
C LEU A 90 -8.26 8.82 -9.30
N ALA A 91 -8.54 10.04 -9.75
CA ALA A 91 -9.79 10.36 -10.42
C ALA A 91 -9.97 9.61 -11.75
N GLN A 92 -8.90 9.43 -12.52
CA GLN A 92 -8.93 8.68 -13.77
C GLN A 92 -9.04 7.17 -13.52
N SER A 93 -8.39 6.66 -12.48
CA SER A 93 -8.51 5.27 -12.05
C SER A 93 -9.93 4.96 -11.56
N GLU A 94 -10.52 5.85 -10.77
CA GLU A 94 -11.91 5.76 -10.32
C GLU A 94 -12.90 5.80 -11.49
N ALA A 95 -12.69 6.70 -12.45
CA ALA A 95 -13.52 6.79 -13.66
C ALA A 95 -13.43 5.52 -14.52
N GLY A 96 -12.23 4.99 -14.74
CA GLY A 96 -12.02 3.74 -15.48
C GLY A 96 -12.57 2.51 -14.74
N ALA A 97 -12.55 2.51 -13.41
CA ALA A 97 -13.18 1.46 -12.60
C ALA A 97 -14.71 1.56 -12.65
N ALA A 98 -15.26 2.77 -12.60
CA ALA A 98 -16.70 3.03 -12.71
C ALA A 98 -17.27 2.55 -14.05
N GLU A 99 -16.57 2.80 -15.15
CA GLU A 99 -16.97 2.32 -16.49
C GLU A 99 -17.00 0.78 -16.57
N LYS A 100 -16.05 0.11 -15.92
CA LYS A 100 -15.96 -1.36 -15.91
C LYS A 100 -16.95 -2.01 -14.93
N PHE A 101 -17.37 -1.29 -13.89
CA PHE A 101 -18.20 -1.82 -12.80
C PHE A 101 -19.32 -0.83 -12.41
N PRO A 102 -20.37 -0.67 -13.24
CA PRO A 102 -21.45 0.28 -12.99
C PRO A 102 -22.23 0.00 -11.69
N VAL A 103 -22.27 -1.26 -11.24
CA VAL A 103 -22.86 -1.63 -9.94
C VAL A 103 -22.07 -1.03 -8.77
N LEU A 104 -20.75 -0.99 -8.88
CA LEU A 104 -19.89 -0.39 -7.86
C LEU A 104 -20.12 1.12 -7.77
N GLN A 105 -20.23 1.77 -8.93
CA GLN A 105 -20.54 3.20 -9.01
C GLN A 105 -21.88 3.53 -8.35
N ALA A 106 -22.93 2.77 -8.65
CA ALA A 106 -24.25 2.98 -8.05
C ALA A 106 -24.24 2.82 -6.52
N GLU A 107 -23.46 1.87 -5.98
CA GLU A 107 -23.32 1.72 -4.53
C GLU A 107 -22.51 2.86 -3.91
N VAL A 108 -21.45 3.34 -4.56
CA VAL A 108 -20.68 4.52 -4.11
C VAL A 108 -21.58 5.76 -4.07
N GLU A 109 -22.34 6.03 -5.12
CA GLU A 109 -23.29 7.16 -5.18
C GLU A 109 -24.35 7.06 -4.08
N LYS A 110 -24.85 5.85 -3.83
CA LYS A 110 -25.79 5.58 -2.74
C LYS A 110 -25.14 5.85 -1.38
N MET A 111 -23.93 5.38 -1.12
CA MET A 111 -23.19 5.65 0.13
C MET A 111 -22.97 7.15 0.34
N ASP A 112 -22.57 7.88 -0.70
CA ASP A 112 -22.39 9.32 -0.68
C ASP A 112 -23.68 10.08 -0.37
N SER A 113 -24.79 9.64 -0.98
CA SER A 113 -26.11 10.22 -0.74
C SER A 113 -26.56 10.03 0.72
N GLN A 114 -26.26 8.87 1.32
CA GLN A 114 -26.59 8.61 2.73
C GLN A 114 -25.76 9.49 3.68
N GLU A 115 -24.46 9.65 3.41
CA GLU A 115 -23.59 10.52 4.22
C GLU A 115 -24.04 11.98 4.14
N ALA A 116 -24.43 12.45 2.95
CA ALA A 116 -24.98 13.79 2.78
C ALA A 116 -26.27 13.99 3.58
N GLN A 117 -27.20 13.04 3.49
CA GLN A 117 -28.46 13.10 4.25
C GLN A 117 -28.21 13.11 5.76
N PHE A 118 -27.28 12.28 6.26
CA PHE A 118 -26.89 12.27 7.67
C PHE A 118 -26.35 13.63 8.12
N ALA A 119 -25.41 14.22 7.36
CA ALA A 119 -24.82 15.50 7.71
C ALA A 119 -25.88 16.61 7.78
N ASP A 120 -26.82 16.64 6.84
CA ASP A 120 -27.90 17.63 6.81
C ASP A 120 -28.90 17.45 7.95
N ARG A 121 -29.28 16.20 8.25
CA ARG A 121 -30.14 15.87 9.40
C ARG A 121 -29.48 16.26 10.71
N LEU A 122 -28.21 15.91 10.90
CA LEU A 122 -27.47 16.26 12.11
C LEU A 122 -27.39 17.78 12.30
N ARG A 123 -27.12 18.55 11.23
CA ARG A 123 -27.16 20.03 11.27
C ARG A 123 -28.53 20.55 11.69
N ALA A 124 -29.60 20.00 11.10
CA ALA A 124 -30.97 20.43 11.39
C ALA A 124 -31.34 20.19 12.86
N ILE A 125 -31.02 19.00 13.40
CA ILE A 125 -31.29 18.63 14.79
C ILE A 125 -30.46 19.49 15.75
N MET A 126 -29.17 19.69 15.47
CA MET A 126 -28.31 20.56 16.28
C MET A 126 -28.84 22.00 16.31
N LYS A 127 -29.30 22.52 15.17
CA LYS A 127 -29.90 23.85 15.06
C LYS A 127 -31.21 23.96 15.85
N ALA A 128 -32.09 22.96 15.74
CA ALA A 128 -33.36 22.93 16.45
C ALA A 128 -33.18 22.83 17.97
N LYS A 129 -32.16 22.12 18.44
CA LYS A 129 -31.85 21.95 19.87
C LYS A 129 -30.86 23.00 20.41
N HIS A 130 -30.43 23.96 19.59
CA HIS A 130 -29.42 24.98 19.91
C HIS A 130 -28.11 24.40 20.49
N ILE A 131 -27.65 23.28 19.92
CA ILE A 131 -26.41 22.60 20.34
C ILE A 131 -25.29 22.93 19.36
N THR A 132 -24.14 23.35 19.90
CA THR A 132 -22.93 23.58 19.11
C THR A 132 -22.14 22.29 18.89
N GLN A 133 -21.24 22.26 17.89
CA GLN A 133 -20.38 21.09 17.64
C GLN A 133 -19.51 20.73 18.85
N LYS A 134 -19.02 21.75 19.57
CA LYS A 134 -18.21 21.55 20.79
C LYS A 134 -19.04 20.86 21.87
N GLN A 135 -20.26 21.32 22.11
CA GLN A 135 -21.16 20.72 23.10
C GLN A 135 -21.57 19.29 22.71
N LEU A 136 -21.82 19.02 21.42
CA LEU A 136 -22.11 17.65 20.97
C LEU A 136 -20.90 16.74 21.19
N ALA A 137 -19.70 17.20 20.84
CA ALA A 137 -18.47 16.46 21.04
C ALA A 137 -18.22 16.11 22.52
N GLU A 138 -18.42 17.08 23.41
CA GLU A 138 -18.34 16.87 24.86
C GLU A 138 -19.36 15.83 25.35
N ARG A 139 -20.59 15.84 24.83
CA ARG A 139 -21.65 14.88 25.23
C ARG A 139 -21.40 13.45 24.77
N ILE A 140 -20.74 13.26 23.63
CA ILE A 140 -20.46 11.92 23.08
C ILE A 140 -19.03 11.44 23.33
N GLU A 141 -18.27 12.19 24.13
CA GLU A 141 -16.88 11.91 24.49
C GLU A 141 -15.96 11.79 23.26
N CYS A 142 -16.10 12.71 22.31
CA CYS A 142 -15.22 12.80 21.14
C CYS A 142 -14.62 14.19 20.97
N THR A 143 -13.76 14.36 19.97
CA THR A 143 -13.17 15.66 19.65
C THR A 143 -14.10 16.50 18.77
N GLN A 144 -14.11 17.83 18.93
CA GLN A 144 -14.87 18.71 18.03
C GLN A 144 -14.46 18.59 16.55
N PRO A 145 -13.16 18.39 16.20
CA PRO A 145 -12.77 18.06 14.84
C PRO A 145 -13.45 16.81 14.27
N ALA A 146 -13.71 15.77 15.07
CA ALA A 146 -14.43 14.58 14.60
C ALA A 146 -15.86 14.93 14.18
N ILE A 147 -16.58 15.74 14.97
CA ILE A 147 -17.91 16.25 14.59
C ILE A 147 -17.84 17.07 13.31
N SER A 148 -16.85 17.95 13.19
CA SER A 148 -16.64 18.76 11.99
C SER A 148 -16.37 17.91 10.75
N GLN A 149 -15.56 16.84 10.87
CA GLN A 149 -15.28 15.92 9.77
C GLN A 149 -16.53 15.17 9.33
N MET A 150 -17.33 14.66 10.28
CA MET A 150 -18.60 14.00 9.99
C MET A 150 -19.58 14.93 9.26
N LEU A 151 -19.69 16.19 9.70
CA LEU A 151 -20.55 17.17 9.04
C LEU A 151 -20.04 17.55 7.64
N ASN A 152 -18.73 17.64 7.46
CA ASN A 152 -18.11 17.99 6.18
C ASN A 152 -17.92 16.78 5.26
N ARG A 153 -18.52 15.63 5.59
CA ARG A 153 -18.46 14.40 4.79
C ARG A 153 -17.02 13.94 4.51
N LYS A 154 -16.15 14.10 5.50
CA LYS A 154 -14.76 13.64 5.46
C LYS A 154 -14.55 12.32 6.19
N CYS A 155 -15.56 11.89 6.95
CA CYS A 155 -15.56 10.59 7.61
C CYS A 155 -16.99 10.12 7.86
N ARG A 156 -17.22 8.84 7.64
CA ARG A 156 -18.50 8.19 7.92
C ARG A 156 -18.56 7.78 9.40
N PRO A 157 -19.63 8.13 10.13
CA PRO A 157 -19.82 7.66 11.51
C PRO A 157 -20.09 6.16 11.56
N GLN A 158 -19.49 5.48 12.54
CA GLN A 158 -19.85 4.11 12.89
C GLN A 158 -21.19 4.05 13.64
N ARG A 159 -21.87 2.89 13.62
CA ARG A 159 -23.14 2.66 14.35
C ARG A 159 -23.06 3.04 15.82
N VAL A 160 -21.98 2.66 16.51
CA VAL A 160 -21.76 3.02 17.94
C VAL A 160 -21.72 4.53 18.13
N THR A 161 -21.09 5.26 17.20
CA THR A 161 -21.06 6.72 17.21
C THR A 161 -22.44 7.32 16.92
N LEU A 162 -23.20 6.74 15.98
CA LEU A 162 -24.59 7.14 15.71
C LEU A 162 -25.48 6.96 16.94
N GLU A 163 -25.38 5.83 17.64
CA GLU A 163 -26.09 5.58 18.88
C GLU A 163 -25.75 6.61 19.95
N LYS A 164 -24.46 6.92 20.15
CA LYS A 164 -24.03 7.96 21.09
C LYS A 164 -24.60 9.33 20.74
N ILE A 165 -24.60 9.69 19.46
CA ILE A 165 -25.18 10.95 18.97
C ILE A 165 -26.69 10.98 19.20
N ALA A 166 -27.40 9.91 18.87
CA ALA A 166 -28.84 9.79 19.08
C ALA A 166 -29.21 9.95 20.56
N VAL A 167 -28.48 9.29 21.46
CA VAL A 167 -28.64 9.42 22.92
C VAL A 167 -28.34 10.85 23.39
N ALA A 168 -27.23 11.45 22.96
CA ALA A 168 -26.83 12.80 23.36
C ALA A 168 -27.78 13.90 22.85
N LEU A 169 -28.45 13.66 21.73
CA LEU A 169 -29.44 14.54 21.13
C LEU A 169 -30.87 14.18 21.55
N GLN A 170 -31.12 13.04 22.21
CA GLN A 170 -32.45 12.54 22.55
C GLN A 170 -33.37 12.49 21.32
N VAL A 171 -32.92 11.78 20.28
CA VAL A 171 -33.66 11.52 19.04
C VAL A 171 -33.58 10.03 18.73
N ASP A 172 -34.50 9.52 17.91
CA ASP A 172 -34.36 8.16 17.41
C ASP A 172 -33.20 8.07 16.42
N ILE A 173 -32.46 6.96 16.41
CA ILE A 173 -31.34 6.77 15.49
C ILE A 173 -31.78 6.87 14.01
N ARG A 174 -33.02 6.47 13.71
CA ARG A 174 -33.63 6.56 12.37
C ARG A 174 -33.89 8.01 11.93
N GLU A 175 -33.93 8.96 12.86
CA GLU A 175 -33.99 10.38 12.51
C GLU A 175 -32.66 10.87 11.94
N LEU A 176 -31.54 10.32 12.42
CA LEU A 176 -30.21 10.60 11.89
C LEU A 176 -29.94 9.80 10.62
N TRP A 177 -30.39 8.54 10.59
CA TRP A 177 -30.11 7.60 9.51
C TRP A 177 -31.32 6.68 9.26
N PRO A 178 -32.26 7.04 8.37
CA PRO A 178 -33.52 6.30 8.17
C PRO A 178 -33.33 4.87 7.68
N ASP A 179 -32.33 4.66 6.82
CA ASP A 179 -32.08 3.39 6.15
C ASP A 179 -31.21 2.44 7.00
N ILE A 180 -31.21 2.59 8.33
CA ILE A 180 -30.32 1.84 9.23
C ILE A 180 -30.73 0.37 9.43
N GLU A 181 -31.51 -0.21 8.52
CA GLU A 181 -31.85 -1.63 8.56
C GLU A 181 -31.03 -2.45 7.55
N VAL A 182 -30.38 -3.50 8.06
CA VAL A 182 -29.63 -4.57 7.35
C VAL A 182 -28.28 -4.19 6.73
N VAL A 183 -28.00 -2.92 6.42
CA VAL A 183 -26.66 -2.54 5.90
C VAL A 183 -25.55 -2.72 6.96
N ASP A 184 -25.91 -2.70 8.25
CA ASP A 184 -25.01 -3.03 9.37
C ASP A 184 -24.55 -4.52 9.40
N TYR A 185 -25.19 -5.41 8.63
CA TYR A 185 -24.69 -6.78 8.46
C TYR A 185 -23.40 -6.81 7.62
N LEU A 186 -23.19 -5.87 6.71
CA LEU A 186 -21.98 -5.84 5.87
C LEU A 186 -20.78 -5.24 6.61
N ASP A 187 -21.00 -4.32 7.55
CA ASP A 187 -19.93 -3.81 8.42
C ASP A 187 -19.49 -4.83 9.50
N SER A 188 -20.31 -5.85 9.78
CA SER A 188 -20.01 -6.89 10.79
C SER A 188 -19.62 -8.26 10.21
N VAL A 189 -20.03 -8.59 8.98
CA VAL A 189 -19.64 -9.82 8.24
C VAL A 189 -18.48 -9.56 7.27
N VAL A 190 -18.05 -8.31 7.07
CA VAL A 190 -16.73 -7.99 6.48
C VAL A 190 -15.68 -7.78 7.58
N ASP A 191 -15.70 -8.71 8.53
CA ASP A 191 -14.59 -9.63 8.70
C ASP A 191 -13.19 -8.99 8.86
N PHE A 192 -13.10 -8.23 9.95
CA PHE A 192 -12.03 -8.36 10.94
C PHE A 192 -11.61 -9.83 11.29
N GLY A 193 -12.33 -10.84 10.81
CA GLY A 193 -12.00 -12.26 10.96
C GLY A 193 -11.10 -12.86 9.87
N ARG A 194 -10.74 -12.13 8.79
CA ARG A 194 -9.86 -12.69 7.73
C ARG A 194 -8.39 -12.29 7.78
N ASP A 195 -8.04 -11.18 8.43
CA ASP A 195 -6.63 -10.86 8.70
C ASP A 195 -6.12 -11.53 9.98
N GLY A 196 -7.02 -12.09 10.78
CA GLY A 196 -6.73 -13.05 11.83
C GLY A 196 -6.71 -14.47 11.29
N GLN A 197 -5.98 -14.75 10.21
CA GLN A 197 -5.58 -16.12 9.92
C GLN A 197 -4.70 -16.56 11.09
N VAL A 198 -5.32 -17.17 12.10
CA VAL A 198 -4.62 -18.01 13.08
C VAL A 198 -3.84 -18.99 12.22
N MET A 199 -2.53 -18.77 12.10
CA MET A 199 -1.62 -19.73 11.50
C MET A 199 -2.00 -21.08 12.07
N SER A 200 -2.39 -22.03 11.21
CA SER A 200 -2.65 -23.37 11.70
C SER A 200 -1.40 -23.87 12.40
N GLU A 201 -1.58 -24.72 13.41
CA GLU A 201 -0.46 -25.29 14.16
C GLU A 201 0.53 -26.02 13.23
N GLU A 202 0.05 -26.52 12.09
CA GLU A 202 0.86 -27.09 11.02
C GLU A 202 1.73 -26.05 10.31
N MET A 203 1.19 -24.86 10.02
CA MET A 203 1.92 -23.75 9.39
C MET A 203 2.94 -23.12 10.36
N ALA A 204 2.59 -23.07 11.65
CA ALA A 204 3.51 -22.67 12.72
C ALA A 204 4.63 -23.70 12.95
N ASN A 205 4.32 -24.99 12.84
CA ASN A 205 5.32 -26.05 12.92
C ASN A 205 6.22 -26.11 11.68
N ALA A 206 5.70 -25.88 10.47
CA ALA A 206 6.52 -25.81 9.25
C ALA A 206 7.61 -24.73 9.34
N LEU A 207 7.28 -23.56 9.92
CA LEU A 207 8.25 -22.48 10.18
C LEU A 207 9.24 -22.79 11.31
N ARG A 208 8.89 -23.70 12.23
CA ARG A 208 9.83 -24.19 13.27
C ARG A 208 10.70 -25.34 12.76
N ASP A 209 10.21 -26.15 11.83
CA ASP A 209 10.92 -27.32 11.30
C ASP A 209 12.05 -26.91 10.33
N ASP A 210 11.85 -25.82 9.57
CA ASP A 210 12.92 -25.21 8.75
C ASP A 210 14.08 -24.64 9.59
N SER A 211 13.89 -24.48 10.91
CA SER A 211 14.96 -24.02 11.81
C SER A 211 15.89 -25.15 12.29
N GLN A 212 15.59 -26.43 11.98
CA GLN A 212 16.41 -27.56 12.43
C GLN A 212 17.01 -28.45 11.33
N SER A 213 16.84 -28.11 10.05
CA SER A 213 17.52 -28.84 8.97
C SER A 213 18.13 -27.96 7.89
N GLN A 214 18.81 -26.88 8.28
CA GLN A 214 19.97 -26.45 7.49
C GLN A 214 21.16 -27.32 7.86
N SER A 215 21.29 -28.43 7.14
CA SER A 215 22.57 -29.10 6.91
C SER A 215 23.66 -28.05 6.70
N ALA A 216 24.79 -28.24 7.38
CA ALA A 216 25.95 -27.34 7.41
C ALA A 216 26.44 -26.93 6.00
N SER A 217 25.79 -25.96 5.38
CA SER A 217 26.39 -25.17 4.33
C SER A 217 27.25 -24.13 5.04
N ARG A 218 28.56 -24.24 4.80
CA ARG A 218 29.59 -23.40 5.40
C ARG A 218 29.48 -21.98 4.82
N GLY A 219 28.48 -21.23 5.24
CA GLY A 219 28.31 -19.82 4.89
C GLY A 219 29.46 -19.01 5.46
N LYS A 220 30.29 -18.43 4.59
CA LYS A 220 31.30 -17.46 5.01
C LYS A 220 30.60 -16.27 5.67
N ARG A 221 31.06 -15.90 6.87
CA ARG A 221 30.59 -14.69 7.58
C ARG A 221 30.78 -13.47 6.68
N LEU A 222 29.72 -12.66 6.54
CA LEU A 222 29.82 -11.34 5.94
C LEU A 222 30.70 -10.44 6.81
N PRO A 223 31.59 -9.62 6.21
CA PRO A 223 32.48 -8.75 6.96
C PRO A 223 31.70 -7.64 7.70
N SER A 224 32.06 -7.43 8.96
CA SER A 224 31.58 -6.33 9.78
C SER A 224 32.15 -5.01 9.28
N TRP A 225 31.28 -4.05 8.96
CA TRP A 225 31.64 -2.71 8.45
C TRP A 225 32.54 -1.86 9.37
N LYS A 226 32.84 -2.32 10.60
CA LYS A 226 33.64 -1.59 11.59
C LYS A 226 35.13 -1.91 11.50
N GLU A 227 35.53 -2.96 10.80
CA GLU A 227 36.95 -3.38 10.72
C GLU A 227 37.69 -2.80 9.51
N ALA A 228 36.98 -2.24 8.51
CA ALA A 228 37.60 -1.71 7.29
C ALA A 228 38.13 -0.26 7.42
N LYS A 229 37.91 0.43 8.55
CA LYS A 229 38.37 1.82 8.76
C LYS A 229 39.68 1.94 9.55
N GLN A 230 40.27 0.84 10.02
CA GLN A 230 41.43 0.90 10.93
C GLN A 230 42.77 0.43 10.34
N ASN A 231 42.82 -0.11 9.12
CA ASN A 231 44.06 -0.57 8.48
C ASN A 231 44.27 0.09 7.10
N GLY A 232 44.39 1.41 7.10
CA GLY A 232 44.81 2.20 5.95
C GLY A 232 45.86 3.23 6.35
N GLU A 233 47.06 2.73 6.68
CA GLU A 233 48.35 3.44 6.56
C GLU A 233 49.19 2.71 5.52
#